data_AF-A0A9X7HAC0-F1
#
_entry.id   AF-A0A9X7HAC0-F1
#
_cell.length_a   1.000
_cell.length_b   1.000
_cell.length_c   1.000
_cell.angle_alpha   90.00
_cell.angle_beta   90.00
_cell.angle_gamma   90.00
#
_symmetry.space_group_name_H-M   'P 1'
#
loop_
_entity.id
_entity.type
_entity.pdbx_description
1 polymer ?
#
loop_
_entity_poly.entity_id
_entity_poly.type
_entity_poly.pdbx_seq_one_letter_code
_entity_poly.pdbx_strand_id
1 'polypeptide(L)' 'MIKKKKVTWLMIASISEEEKNYAEEYGVEALETLFEEKQINIFDLERNSSI' A
#
# COMPACT_ATOMS: atom_id res chain seq x y z
N MET A 1 -22.98 -19.78 24.54
CA MET A 1 -22.74 -18.46 23.89
C MET A 1 -21.63 -18.62 22.86
N ILE A 2 -21.89 -18.38 21.57
CA ILE A 2 -20.85 -18.41 20.53
C ILE A 2 -20.13 -17.06 20.54
N LYS A 3 -18.83 -17.05 20.86
CA LYS A 3 -17.99 -15.85 20.85
C LYS A 3 -17.65 -15.50 19.39
N LYS A 4 -18.16 -14.39 18.86
CA LYS A 4 -17.75 -13.89 17.54
C LYS A 4 -16.31 -13.37 17.64
N LYS A 5 -15.41 -13.88 16.79
CA LYS A 5 -14.05 -13.34 16.62
C LYS A 5 -14.05 -12.38 15.44
N LYS A 6 -13.34 -11.25 15.56
CA LYS A 6 -13.08 -10.34 14.45
C LYS A 6 -11.84 -10.85 13.71
N VAL A 7 -11.97 -11.05 12.41
CA VAL A 7 -10.86 -11.37 11.51
C VAL A 7 -10.56 -10.11 10.70
N THR A 8 -9.29 -9.80 10.53
CA THR A 8 -8.81 -8.76 9.62
C THR A 8 -7.80 -9.37 8.67
N TRP A 9 -7.71 -8.81 7.48
CA TRP A 9 -6.72 -9.19 6.48
C TRP A 9 -5.82 -7.98 6.26
N LEU A 10 -4.51 -8.22 6.27
CA LEU A 10 -3.51 -7.22 5.96
C LEU A 10 -2.80 -7.66 4.70
N MET A 11 -2.78 -6.80 3.69
CA MET A 11 -2.08 -7.05 2.44
C MET A 11 -0.68 -6.44 2.53
N ILE A 12 0.32 -7.18 2.06
CA ILE A 12 1.67 -6.66 1.87
C ILE A 12 1.77 -6.22 0.41
N ALA A 13 2.17 -4.98 0.18
CA ALA A 13 2.47 -4.45 -1.14
C ALA A 13 3.97 -4.16 -1.27
N SER A 14 4.57 -4.56 -2.39
CA SER A 14 5.94 -4.17 -2.72
C SER A 14 5.97 -2.73 -3.23
N ILE A 15 6.90 -1.95 -2.70
CA ILE A 15 7.11 -0.54 -3.04
C ILE A 15 8.59 -0.30 -3.34
N SER A 16 8.89 0.73 -4.14
CA SER A 16 10.26 1.16 -4.38
C SER A 16 10.82 1.95 -3.19
N GLU A 17 12.13 2.25 -3.21
CA GLU A 17 12.74 3.08 -2.15
C GLU A 17 12.22 4.51 -2.20
N GLU A 18 11.93 5.07 -3.39
CA GLU A 18 11.31 6.38 -3.54
C GLU A 18 9.91 6.43 -2.93
N GLU A 19 9.10 5.39 -3.14
CA GLU A 19 7.76 5.27 -2.57
C GLU A 19 7.80 5.12 -1.04
N LYS A 20 8.78 4.38 -0.52
CA LYS A 20 9.04 4.29 0.91
C LYS A 20 9.42 5.66 1.49
N ASN A 21 10.37 6.36 0.88
CA ASN A 21 10.80 7.69 1.34
C ASN A 21 9.62 8.68 1.34
N TYR A 22 8.78 8.64 0.31
CA TYR A 22 7.55 9.45 0.27
C TYR A 22 6.58 9.10 1.39
N ALA A 23 6.35 7.81 1.68
CA ALA A 23 5.50 7.39 2.79
C ALA A 23 6.07 7.78 4.17
N GLU A 24 7.39 7.83 4.31
CA GLU A 24 8.05 8.31 5.54
C GLU A 24 7.87 9.83 5.72
N GLU A 25 7.85 10.61 4.64
CA GLU A 25 7.68 12.07 4.67
C GLU A 25 6.21 12.51 4.80
N TYR A 26 5.31 11.87 4.05
CA TYR A 26 3.91 12.28 3.89
C TYR A 26 2.89 11.33 4.55
N GLY A 27 3.33 10.17 5.02
CA GLY A 27 2.49 9.14 5.63
C GLY A 27 2.03 8.06 4.65
N VAL A 28 1.80 6.85 5.17
CA VAL A 28 1.37 5.68 4.37
C VAL A 28 0.02 5.93 3.68
N GLU A 29 -0.92 6.61 4.34
CA GLU A 29 -2.24 6.93 3.75
C GLU A 29 -2.13 7.81 2.49
N ALA A 30 -1.12 8.70 2.43
CA ALA A 30 -0.86 9.51 1.25
C ALA A 30 -0.33 8.66 0.09
N LEU A 31 0.55 7.69 0.36
CA LEU A 31 1.04 6.74 -0.64
C LEU A 31 -0.10 5.84 -1.16
N GLU A 32 -0.97 5.35 -0.26
CA GLU A 32 -2.14 4.55 -0.64
C GLU A 32 -3.11 5.35 -1.52
N THR A 33 -3.40 6.61 -1.16
CA THR A 33 -4.22 7.51 -1.99
C THR A 33 -3.61 7.69 -3.38
N LEU A 34 -2.30 7.89 -3.47
CA LEU A 34 -1.60 8.01 -4.74
C LEU A 34 -1.71 6.75 -5.61
N PHE A 35 -1.56 5.57 -4.99
CA PHE A 35 -1.70 4.29 -5.68
C PHE A 35 -3.12 4.08 -6.22
N GLU A 36 -4.14 4.49 -5.46
CA GLU A 36 -5.54 4.44 -5.89
C GLU A 36 -5.80 5.40 -7.07
N GLU A 37 -5.36 6.65 -6.96
CA GLU A 37 -5.52 7.67 -8.00
C GLU A 37 -4.82 7.29 -9.32
N LYS A 38 -3.62 6.70 -9.22
CA LYS A 38 -2.83 6.26 -10.38
C LYS A 38 -3.18 4.85 -10.86
N GLN A 39 -4.13 4.17 -10.21
CA GLN A 39 -4.53 2.80 -10.50
C GLN A 39 -3.34 1.82 -10.57
N ILE A 40 -2.43 1.92 -9.59
CA ILE A 40 -1.20 1.13 -9.58
C ILE A 40 -1.51 -0.36 -9.42
N ASN A 41 -0.92 -1.17 -10.30
CA ASN A 41 -0.92 -2.61 -10.14
C ASN A 41 0.18 -3.02 -9.14
N ILE A 42 -0.17 -3.07 -7.85
CA ILE A 42 0.76 -3.45 -6.77
C ILE A 42 1.27 -4.90 -6.85
N PHE A 43 0.68 -5.73 -7.73
CA PHE A 43 1.12 -7.11 -7.97
C PHE A 43 2.18 -7.21 -9.08
N ASP A 44 2.39 -6.14 -9.84
CA ASP A 44 3.45 -6.08 -10.86
C ASP A 44 4.78 -5.73 -10.20
N LEU A 45 5.68 -6.72 -10.10
CA LEU A 45 7.00 -6.56 -9.51
C LEU A 45 7.98 -5.81 -10.43
N GLU A 46 7.67 -5.71 -11.73
CA GLU A 46 8.51 -5.04 -12.73
C GLU A 46 8.02 -3.60 -12.99
N ARG A 47 7.04 -3.12 -12.21
CA ARG A 47 6.54 -1.74 -12.33
C ARG A 47 7.61 -0.73 -11.92
N ASN A 48 7.63 0.41 -12.58
CA ASN A 48 8.41 1.57 -12.13
C ASN A 48 7.76 2.23 -10.90
N SER A 49 8.55 3.04 -10.18
CA SER A 49 8.03 3.96 -9.16
C SER A 49 6.90 4.80 -9.74
N SER A 50 5.84 4.95 -8.96
CA SER A 50 4.73 5.83 -9.29
C SER A 50 4.98 7.29 -8.88
N ILE A 51 6.08 7.56 -8.17
CA ILE A 51 6.53 8.87 -7.70
C ILE A 51 7.72 9.35 -8.51
#